data_AF-A0A7C3D6K4-F1
#
_entry.id   AF-A0A7C3D6K4-F1
#
_cell.length_a   1.000
_cell.length_b   1.000
_cell.length_c   1.000
_cell.angle_alpha   90.00
_cell.angle_beta   90.00
_cell.angle_gamma   90.00
#
_symmetry.space_group_name_H-M   'P 1'
#
loop_
_entity.id
_entity.type
_entity.pdbx_description
1 polymer ?
#
loop_
_entity_poly.entity_id
_entity_poly.type
_entity_poly.pdbx_seq_one_letter_code
_entity_poly.pdbx_strand_id
1 'polypeptide(L)'
;MNMSNPSARSADFEGVEFTNPYKLQELTKALIKFSMQDGDRASQELSVRLSNIHDQFTALEANIDAGIDIDVAKMSIMQGMSELTCCLVELQFFDRISQRMDHAIQSLDAVSEDEATQAGIGGIFTMEDERILYSALIEGYGVEGAVQKVNADLVSAANDGEDDIELF
;
A
#
# COMPACT_ATOMS: atom_id res chain seq x y z
N MET A 1 -19.97 19.23 -33.74
CA MET A 1 -20.08 18.06 -32.85
C MET A 1 -18.66 17.60 -32.58
N ASN A 2 -18.09 17.98 -31.43
CA ASN A 2 -16.82 17.45 -30.97
C ASN A 2 -17.05 17.03 -29.51
N MET A 3 -17.04 15.73 -29.26
CA MET A 3 -17.35 15.17 -27.95
C MET A 3 -16.14 15.36 -27.04
N SER A 4 -16.34 16.13 -25.97
CA SER A 4 -15.48 16.11 -24.80
C SER A 4 -15.44 14.68 -24.27
N ASN A 5 -14.24 14.11 -24.20
CA ASN A 5 -13.98 12.86 -23.51
C ASN A 5 -13.98 13.16 -22.00
N PRO A 6 -14.95 12.69 -21.20
CA PRO A 6 -14.82 12.77 -19.76
C PRO A 6 -13.90 11.64 -19.33
N SER A 7 -12.69 11.99 -18.91
CA SER A 7 -11.87 11.10 -18.10
C SER A 7 -12.65 10.81 -16.81
N ALA A 8 -13.40 9.72 -16.83
CA ALA A 8 -14.10 9.21 -15.68
C ALA A 8 -13.06 8.50 -14.81
N ARG A 9 -12.56 9.18 -13.78
CA ARG A 9 -12.11 8.56 -12.52
C ARG A 9 -11.85 9.50 -11.34
N SER A 10 -12.28 10.76 -11.40
CA SER A 10 -12.71 11.45 -10.18
C SER A 10 -14.11 10.92 -9.83
N ALA A 11 -14.19 9.76 -9.19
CA ALA A 11 -15.44 9.42 -8.51
C ALA A 11 -15.66 10.50 -7.45
N ASP A 12 -16.79 11.20 -7.58
CA ASP A 12 -17.23 12.27 -6.71
C ASP A 12 -17.28 11.77 -5.26
N PHE A 13 -16.24 12.05 -4.49
CA PHE A 13 -16.22 11.91 -3.03
C PHE A 13 -16.67 13.21 -2.33
N GLU A 14 -17.11 14.22 -3.09
CA GLU A 14 -17.78 15.41 -2.53
C GLU A 14 -19.11 14.99 -1.89
N GLY A 15 -19.15 14.91 -0.56
CA GLY A 15 -20.41 14.92 0.20
C GLY A 15 -20.73 13.67 1.00
N VAL A 16 -19.79 12.74 1.20
CA VAL A 16 -19.97 11.71 2.24
C VAL A 16 -19.30 12.22 3.53
N GLU A 17 -20.13 12.70 4.46
CA GLU A 17 -19.67 13.21 5.75
C GLU A 17 -19.85 12.14 6.83
N PHE A 18 -18.80 11.85 7.59
CA PHE A 18 -18.98 11.13 8.85
C PHE A 18 -19.44 12.11 9.92
N THR A 19 -20.74 12.38 9.99
CA THR A 19 -21.36 13.07 11.14
C THR A 19 -21.45 12.18 12.39
N ASN A 20 -20.78 11.01 12.40
CA ASN A 20 -20.89 10.03 13.48
C ASN A 20 -19.51 9.65 14.04
N PRO A 21 -19.19 10.01 15.29
CA PRO A 21 -17.90 9.73 15.94
C PRO A 21 -17.60 8.22 16.05
N TYR A 22 -18.62 7.37 16.11
CA TYR A 22 -18.41 5.91 16.12
C TYR A 22 -17.83 5.41 14.80
N LYS A 23 -18.23 6.00 13.67
CA LYS A 23 -17.74 5.58 12.36
C LYS A 23 -16.29 6.03 12.13
N LEU A 24 -15.92 7.21 12.64
CA LEU A 24 -14.52 7.66 12.67
C LEU A 24 -13.63 6.75 13.51
N GLN A 25 -14.15 6.28 14.65
CA GLN A 25 -13.43 5.31 15.47
C GLN A 25 -13.25 3.96 14.77
N GLU A 26 -14.28 3.45 14.08
CA GLU A 26 -14.16 2.22 13.28
C GLU A 26 -13.21 2.39 12.10
N LEU A 27 -13.21 3.55 11.43
CA LEU A 27 -12.24 3.87 10.38
C LEU A 27 -10.80 3.88 10.91
N THR A 28 -10.56 4.54 12.04
CA THR A 28 -9.24 4.54 12.70
C THR A 28 -8.79 3.12 13.00
N LYS A 29 -9.66 2.28 13.58
CA LYS A 29 -9.34 0.87 13.87
C LYS A 29 -9.01 0.10 12.59
N ALA A 30 -9.82 0.28 11.54
CA ALA A 30 -9.61 -0.37 10.27
C ALA A 30 -8.28 0.06 9.63
N LEU A 31 -7.94 1.35 9.69
CA LEU A 31 -6.74 1.92 9.11
C LEU A 31 -5.48 1.42 9.83
N ILE A 32 -5.50 1.40 11.16
CA ILE A 32 -4.42 0.82 11.97
C ILE A 32 -4.25 -0.66 11.62
N LYS A 33 -5.35 -1.41 11.60
CA LYS A 33 -5.32 -2.85 11.32
C LYS A 33 -4.77 -3.14 9.93
N PHE A 34 -5.26 -2.43 8.93
CA PHE A 34 -4.81 -2.56 7.54
C PHE A 34 -3.32 -2.22 7.42
N SER A 35 -2.88 -1.11 8.04
CA SER A 35 -1.47 -0.71 8.04
C SER A 35 -0.55 -1.75 8.66
N MET A 36 -0.98 -2.39 9.75
CA MET A 36 -0.22 -3.49 10.37
C MET A 36 -0.12 -4.70 9.45
N GLN A 37 -1.22 -5.10 8.80
CA GLN A 37 -1.22 -6.24 7.87
C GLN A 37 -0.38 -5.97 6.62
N ASP A 38 -0.46 -4.77 6.06
CA ASP A 38 0.35 -4.34 4.92
C ASP A 38 1.84 -4.29 5.29
N GLY A 39 2.17 -3.82 6.50
CA GLY A 39 3.53 -3.84 7.05
C GLY A 39 4.09 -5.24 7.26
N ASP A 40 3.31 -6.14 7.86
CA ASP A 40 3.72 -7.53 8.06
C ASP A 40 3.99 -8.23 6.71
N ARG A 41 3.13 -7.99 5.72
CA ARG A 41 3.30 -8.52 4.35
C ARG A 41 4.57 -7.99 3.70
N ALA A 42 4.76 -6.67 3.68
CA ALA A 42 5.93 -6.06 3.06
C ALA A 42 7.24 -6.48 3.76
N SER A 43 7.21 -6.65 5.09
CA SER A 43 8.35 -7.17 5.86
C SER A 43 8.70 -8.63 5.50
N GLN A 44 7.68 -9.47 5.30
CA GLN A 44 7.88 -10.85 4.85
C GLN A 44 8.43 -10.90 3.42
N GLU A 45 7.87 -10.13 2.50
CA GLU A 45 8.32 -10.00 1.11
C GLU A 45 9.80 -9.56 1.07
N LEU A 46 10.16 -8.51 1.83
CA LEU A 46 11.53 -8.02 1.95
C LEU A 46 12.48 -9.08 2.49
N SER A 47 12.06 -9.84 3.50
CA SER A 47 12.87 -10.91 4.10
C SER A 47 13.16 -12.04 3.10
N VAL A 48 12.16 -12.41 2.28
CA VAL A 48 12.33 -13.41 1.22
C VAL A 48 13.30 -12.90 0.16
N ARG A 49 13.15 -11.65 -0.30
CA ARG A 49 14.06 -11.09 -1.32
C ARG A 49 15.49 -10.93 -0.83
N LEU A 50 15.69 -10.45 0.39
CA LEU A 50 17.03 -10.36 0.98
C LEU A 50 17.69 -11.73 1.10
N SER A 51 16.91 -12.78 1.42
CA SER A 51 17.39 -14.16 1.42
C SER A 51 17.79 -14.61 0.01
N ASN A 52 16.97 -14.32 -1.01
CA ASN A 52 17.28 -14.64 -2.41
C ASN A 52 18.55 -13.92 -2.88
N ILE A 53 18.71 -12.64 -2.53
CA ILE A 53 19.91 -11.85 -2.84
C ILE A 53 21.14 -12.50 -2.18
N HIS A 54 21.05 -12.84 -0.90
CA HIS A 54 22.12 -13.50 -0.17
C HIS A 54 22.53 -14.82 -0.83
N ASP A 55 21.55 -15.66 -1.20
CA ASP A 55 21.80 -16.94 -1.84
C ASP A 55 22.43 -16.77 -3.23
N GLN A 56 22.01 -15.77 -4.00
CA GLN A 56 22.60 -15.43 -5.30
C GLN A 56 24.05 -14.97 -5.16
N PHE A 57 24.37 -14.12 -4.18
CA PHE A 57 25.75 -13.69 -3.92
C PHE A 57 26.63 -14.83 -3.40
N THR A 58 26.10 -15.71 -2.55
CA THR A 58 26.82 -16.90 -2.08
C THR A 58 27.12 -17.86 -3.23
N ALA A 59 26.15 -18.08 -4.11
CA ALA A 59 26.34 -18.88 -5.32
C ALA A 59 27.37 -18.25 -6.26
N LEU A 60 27.35 -16.92 -6.41
CA LEU A 60 28.32 -16.18 -7.20
C LEU A 60 29.75 -16.35 -6.65
N GLU A 61 29.95 -16.22 -5.34
CA GLU A 61 31.25 -16.42 -4.68
C GLU A 61 31.81 -17.83 -4.95
N ALA A 62 30.97 -18.87 -4.76
CA ALA A 62 31.35 -20.26 -5.06
C ALA A 62 31.70 -20.47 -6.55
N ASN A 63 30.96 -19.81 -7.45
CA ASN A 63 31.18 -19.89 -8.89
C ASN A 63 32.47 -19.19 -9.33
N ILE A 64 32.85 -18.08 -8.69
CA ILE A 64 34.12 -17.40 -8.91
C ILE A 64 35.28 -18.29 -8.48
N ASP A 65 35.19 -18.92 -7.30
CA ASP A 65 36.21 -19.84 -6.79
C ASP A 65 36.38 -21.09 -7.66
N ALA A 66 35.31 -21.53 -8.31
CA ALA A 66 35.31 -22.65 -9.26
C ALA A 66 35.79 -22.28 -10.67
N GLY A 67 36.06 -21.00 -10.96
CA GLY A 67 36.51 -20.52 -12.27
C GLY A 67 35.43 -20.53 -13.36
N ILE A 68 34.16 -20.31 -12.99
CA ILE A 68 33.01 -20.31 -13.91
C ILE A 68 33.02 -19.09 -14.85
N ASP A 69 32.36 -19.27 -16.00
CA ASP A 69 32.14 -18.27 -17.05
C ASP A 69 31.61 -16.92 -16.51
N ILE A 70 32.25 -15.85 -16.98
CA ILE A 70 31.93 -14.45 -16.66
C ILE A 70 30.47 -14.11 -16.98
N ASP A 71 29.89 -14.74 -18.01
CA ASP A 71 28.51 -14.43 -18.41
C ASP A 71 27.47 -14.99 -17.43
N VAL A 72 27.76 -16.13 -16.77
CA VAL A 72 26.92 -16.65 -15.67
C VAL A 72 27.00 -15.73 -14.46
N ALA A 73 28.19 -15.26 -14.11
CA ALA A 73 28.40 -14.32 -13.02
C ALA A 73 27.65 -13.00 -13.23
N LYS A 74 27.67 -12.46 -14.46
CA LYS A 74 26.91 -11.25 -14.82
C LYS A 74 25.41 -11.44 -14.67
N MET A 75 24.85 -12.58 -15.11
CA MET A 75 23.42 -12.85 -14.96
C MET A 75 23.00 -12.88 -13.48
N SER A 76 23.77 -13.55 -12.62
CA SER A 76 23.49 -13.57 -11.18
C SER A 76 23.55 -12.18 -10.54
N ILE A 77 24.52 -11.34 -10.93
CA ILE A 77 24.61 -9.95 -10.46
C ILE A 77 23.39 -9.15 -10.92
N MET A 78 22.99 -9.27 -12.19
CA MET A 78 21.83 -8.55 -12.72
C MET A 78 20.55 -8.95 -11.98
N GLN A 79 20.37 -10.23 -11.67
CA GLN A 79 19.22 -10.71 -10.92
C GLN A 79 19.24 -10.18 -9.48
N GLY A 80 20.39 -10.20 -8.81
CA GLY A 80 20.54 -9.66 -7.45
C GLY A 80 20.29 -8.16 -7.38
N MET A 81 20.74 -7.41 -8.40
CA MET A 81 20.45 -5.98 -8.52
C MET A 81 18.96 -5.70 -8.75
N SER A 82 18.27 -6.56 -9.51
CA SER A 82 16.81 -6.45 -9.69
C SER A 82 16.08 -6.68 -8.37
N GLU A 83 16.42 -7.74 -7.63
CA GLU A 83 15.82 -8.02 -6.32
C GLU A 83 16.11 -6.90 -5.31
N LEU A 84 17.32 -6.33 -5.34
CA LEU A 84 17.68 -5.19 -4.49
C LEU A 84 16.82 -3.96 -4.81
N THR A 85 16.53 -3.73 -6.10
CA THR A 85 15.63 -2.65 -6.53
C THR A 85 14.22 -2.88 -6.00
N CYS A 86 13.71 -4.12 -6.07
CA CYS A 86 12.42 -4.48 -5.48
C CYS A 86 12.41 -4.28 -3.96
N CYS A 87 13.50 -4.62 -3.25
CA CYS A 87 13.62 -4.38 -1.81
C CYS A 87 13.52 -2.89 -1.46
N LEU A 88 14.11 -2.01 -2.28
CA LEU A 88 14.03 -0.56 -2.07
C LEU A 88 12.60 -0.03 -2.23
N VAL A 89 11.86 -0.54 -3.21
CA VAL A 89 10.43 -0.23 -3.40
C VAL A 89 9.62 -0.76 -2.22
N GLU A 90 9.88 -1.99 -1.78
CA GLU A 90 9.18 -2.58 -0.64
C GLU A 90 9.39 -1.75 0.61
N LEU A 91 10.62 -1.28 0.91
CA LEU A 91 10.92 -0.43 2.07
C LEU A 91 10.08 0.87 2.14
N GLN A 92 9.49 1.34 1.03
CA GLN A 92 8.54 2.46 1.04
C GLN A 92 7.27 2.14 1.84
N PHE A 93 7.02 0.88 2.21
CA PHE A 93 5.95 0.49 3.12
C PHE A 93 6.05 1.24 4.46
N PHE A 94 7.26 1.56 4.94
CA PHE A 94 7.43 2.31 6.18
C PHE A 94 6.86 3.73 6.08
N ASP A 95 7.04 4.38 4.94
CA ASP A 95 6.49 5.72 4.68
C ASP A 95 4.95 5.65 4.64
N ARG A 96 4.40 4.65 3.93
CA ARG A 96 2.95 4.41 3.90
C ARG A 96 2.37 4.16 5.29
N ILE A 97 3.02 3.35 6.13
CA ILE A 97 2.56 3.14 7.51
C ILE A 97 2.60 4.45 8.30
N SER A 98 3.69 5.22 8.20
CA SER A 98 3.81 6.50 8.90
C SER A 98 2.68 7.44 8.52
N GLN A 99 2.42 7.61 7.22
CA GLN A 99 1.37 8.47 6.69
C GLN A 99 -0.03 8.03 7.17
N ARG A 100 -0.34 6.73 7.06
CA ARG A 100 -1.64 6.19 7.53
C ARG A 100 -1.81 6.35 9.05
N MET A 101 -0.74 6.26 9.84
CA MET A 101 -0.80 6.50 11.28
C MET A 101 -1.04 7.98 11.59
N ASP A 102 -0.44 8.90 10.85
CA ASP A 102 -0.73 10.34 10.98
C ASP A 102 -2.20 10.63 10.65
N HIS A 103 -2.76 10.01 9.60
CA HIS A 103 -4.19 10.12 9.28
C HIS A 103 -5.08 9.50 10.37
N ALA A 104 -4.67 8.37 10.95
CA ALA A 104 -5.38 7.75 12.06
C ALA A 104 -5.41 8.65 13.31
N ILE A 105 -4.30 9.32 13.62
CA ILE A 105 -4.21 10.29 14.73
C ILE A 105 -5.13 11.48 14.47
N GLN A 106 -5.06 12.07 13.27
CA GLN A 106 -5.91 13.21 12.90
C GLN A 106 -7.40 12.83 12.94
N SER A 107 -7.76 11.60 12.53
CA SER A 107 -9.12 11.10 12.62
C SER A 107 -9.58 10.95 14.07
N LEU A 108 -8.70 10.60 15.01
CA LEU A 108 -9.03 10.51 16.43
C LEU A 108 -9.21 11.89 17.07
N ASP A 109 -8.35 12.85 16.73
CA ASP A 109 -8.47 14.22 17.24
C ASP A 109 -9.81 14.84 16.82
N ALA A 110 -10.22 14.59 15.58
CA ALA A 110 -11.47 15.12 15.03
C ALA A 110 -12.75 14.48 15.64
N VAL A 111 -12.65 13.32 16.32
CA VAL A 111 -13.78 12.74 17.10
C VAL A 111 -14.18 13.67 18.26
N SER A 112 -13.25 14.48 18.77
CA SER A 112 -13.48 15.39 19.88
C SER A 112 -13.96 16.78 19.45
N GLU A 113 -14.00 17.06 18.14
CA GLU A 113 -14.37 18.35 17.56
C GLU A 113 -15.84 18.42 17.12
N ASP A 114 -16.29 19.61 16.70
CA ASP A 114 -17.67 19.88 16.30
C ASP A 114 -18.10 19.17 15.00
N GLU A 115 -19.41 19.11 14.73
CA GLU A 115 -19.96 18.42 13.54
C GLU A 115 -19.42 18.98 12.21
N ALA A 116 -18.98 20.25 12.18
CA ALA A 116 -18.44 20.89 10.99
C ALA A 116 -16.98 20.48 10.71
N THR A 117 -16.17 20.28 11.76
CA THR A 117 -14.85 19.62 11.58
C THR A 117 -15.03 18.16 11.15
N GLN A 118 -16.00 17.44 11.73
CA GLN A 118 -16.25 16.03 11.39
C GLN A 118 -16.64 15.81 9.91
N ALA A 119 -17.35 16.76 9.33
CA ALA A 119 -17.69 16.79 7.91
C ALA A 119 -16.47 16.85 6.97
N GLY A 120 -15.37 17.50 7.39
CA GLY A 120 -14.17 17.68 6.56
C GLY A 120 -13.18 16.51 6.56
N ILE A 121 -13.40 15.50 7.40
CA ILE A 121 -12.41 14.43 7.65
C ILE A 121 -12.16 13.55 6.41
N GLY A 122 -13.11 13.44 5.49
CA GLY A 122 -12.91 12.70 4.23
C GLY A 122 -11.72 13.22 3.42
N GLY A 123 -11.37 14.50 3.55
CA GLY A 123 -10.21 15.12 2.87
C GLY A 123 -8.85 14.80 3.49
N ILE A 124 -8.82 14.21 4.69
CA ILE A 124 -7.58 13.77 5.35
C ILE A 124 -7.03 12.52 4.66
N PHE A 125 -7.91 11.68 4.12
CA PHE A 125 -7.54 10.42 3.48
C PHE A 125 -7.16 10.62 2.02
N THR A 126 -5.85 10.75 1.81
CA THR A 126 -5.29 11.01 0.48
C THR A 126 -4.97 9.75 -0.29
N MET A 127 -4.87 8.59 0.37
CA MET A 127 -4.50 7.33 -0.28
C MET A 127 -5.72 6.58 -0.81
N GLU A 128 -5.58 5.89 -1.95
CA GLU A 128 -6.71 5.20 -2.61
C GLU A 128 -7.24 4.01 -1.79
N ASP A 129 -6.34 3.28 -1.15
CA ASP A 129 -6.67 2.19 -0.22
C ASP A 129 -7.45 2.68 1.00
N GLU A 130 -7.11 3.85 1.54
CA GLU A 130 -7.89 4.52 2.60
C GLU A 130 -9.30 4.87 2.13
N ARG A 131 -9.44 5.33 0.88
CA ARG A 131 -10.74 5.66 0.29
C ARG A 131 -11.62 4.44 0.07
N ILE A 132 -11.01 3.32 -0.35
CA ILE A 132 -11.72 2.04 -0.47
C ILE A 132 -12.16 1.57 0.92
N LEU A 133 -11.27 1.65 1.92
CA LEU A 133 -11.58 1.30 3.31
C LEU A 133 -12.74 2.15 3.85
N TYR A 134 -12.69 3.45 3.58
CA TYR A 134 -13.70 4.44 3.92
C TYR A 134 -15.06 4.09 3.28
N SER A 135 -15.09 3.83 1.96
CA SER A 135 -16.32 3.45 1.25
C SER A 135 -16.93 2.17 1.82
N ALA A 136 -16.10 1.16 2.09
CA ALA A 136 -16.56 -0.11 2.64
C ALA A 136 -17.24 0.08 4.02
N LEU A 137 -16.69 0.92 4.89
CA LEU A 137 -17.31 1.20 6.20
C LEU A 137 -18.63 1.96 6.07
N ILE A 138 -18.76 2.84 5.06
CA ILE A 138 -20.03 3.54 4.78
C ILE A 138 -21.09 2.61 4.20
N GLU A 139 -20.69 1.69 3.33
CA GLU A 139 -21.53 0.61 2.79
C GLU A 139 -22.04 -0.36 3.87
N GLY A 140 -21.53 -0.26 5.10
CA GLY A 140 -21.98 -1.01 6.26
C GLY A 140 -21.14 -2.26 6.55
N TYR A 141 -19.98 -2.41 5.90
CA TYR A 141 -19.02 -3.44 6.30
C TYR A 141 -18.47 -3.10 7.70
N GLY A 142 -18.32 -4.11 8.54
CA GLY A 142 -17.52 -3.96 9.77
C GLY A 142 -16.03 -3.85 9.43
N VAL A 143 -15.22 -3.46 10.42
CA VAL A 143 -13.76 -3.29 10.28
C VAL A 143 -13.08 -4.44 9.54
N GLU A 144 -13.38 -5.68 9.93
CA GLU A 144 -12.80 -6.86 9.28
C GLU A 144 -13.16 -6.99 7.80
N GLY A 145 -14.43 -6.73 7.47
CA GLY A 145 -14.92 -6.81 6.09
C GLY A 145 -14.35 -5.71 5.22
N ALA A 146 -14.20 -4.51 5.76
CA ALA A 146 -13.57 -3.39 5.06
C ALA A 146 -12.10 -3.68 4.75
N VAL A 147 -11.33 -4.16 5.73
CA VAL A 147 -9.93 -4.54 5.54
C VAL A 147 -9.78 -5.66 4.52
N GLN A 148 -10.66 -6.68 4.55
CA GLN A 148 -10.65 -7.75 3.55
C GLN A 148 -10.92 -7.25 2.13
N LYS A 149 -11.85 -6.29 1.96
CA LYS A 149 -12.15 -5.68 0.67
C LYS A 149 -10.94 -4.96 0.08
N VAL A 150 -10.26 -4.14 0.87
CA VAL A 150 -9.03 -3.45 0.44
C VAL A 150 -7.93 -4.45 0.07
N ASN A 151 -7.71 -5.48 0.91
CA ASN A 151 -6.71 -6.50 0.62
C ASN A 151 -7.01 -7.28 -0.67
N ALA A 152 -8.29 -7.59 -0.95
CA ALA A 152 -8.69 -8.23 -2.19
C ALA A 152 -8.45 -7.33 -3.40
N ASP A 153 -8.73 -6.04 -3.28
CA ASP A 153 -8.48 -5.06 -4.35
C ASP A 153 -6.98 -4.93 -4.63
N LEU A 154 -6.12 -4.88 -3.60
CA LEU A 154 -4.66 -4.89 -3.77
C LEU A 154 -4.15 -6.15 -4.47
N VAL A 155 -4.69 -7.33 -4.13
CA VAL A 155 -4.32 -8.59 -4.78
C VAL A 155 -4.79 -8.59 -6.23
N SER A 156 -5.98 -8.07 -6.54
CA SER A 156 -6.42 -7.94 -7.94
C SER A 156 -5.53 -6.98 -8.73
N ALA A 157 -5.17 -5.83 -8.17
CA ALA A 157 -4.27 -4.86 -8.78
C ALA A 157 -2.87 -5.43 -9.02
N ALA A 158 -2.34 -6.25 -8.11
CA ALA A 158 -1.06 -6.91 -8.30
C ALA A 158 -1.09 -7.99 -9.40
N ASN A 159 -2.24 -8.65 -9.62
CA ASN A 159 -2.40 -9.64 -10.68
C ASN A 159 -2.67 -9.02 -12.06
N ASP A 160 -3.27 -7.83 -12.10
CA ASP A 160 -3.55 -7.08 -13.33
C ASP A 160 -2.36 -6.17 -13.74
N GLY A 161 -1.36 -5.97 -12.86
CA GLY A 161 -0.32 -4.96 -12.97
C GLY A 161 1.11 -5.47 -13.16
N GLU A 162 1.38 -6.34 -14.13
CA GLU A 162 2.76 -6.55 -14.64
C GLU A 162 3.32 -5.32 -15.38
N ASP A 163 2.54 -4.24 -15.59
CA ASP A 163 2.86 -3.20 -16.59
C ASP A 163 2.98 -1.73 -16.11
N ASP A 164 2.85 -1.38 -14.83
CA ASP A 164 2.98 0.04 -14.40
C ASP A 164 3.76 0.19 -13.08
N ILE A 165 5.09 0.14 -13.19
CA ILE A 165 5.98 0.80 -12.22
C ILE A 165 5.90 2.30 -12.52
N GLU A 166 5.03 3.03 -11.81
CA GLU A 166 5.11 4.50 -11.74
C GLU A 166 6.39 4.91 -11.00
N LEU A 167 7.45 5.15 -11.77
CA LEU A 167 8.65 5.86 -11.33
C LEU A 167 8.28 7.32 -11.08
N PHE A 168 8.18 7.72 -9.82
CA PHE A 168 8.24 9.12 -9.40
C PHE A 168 9.69 9.59 -9.25
#